data_AF-A0A3N5GJG8-F1
#
_entry.id   AF-A0A3N5GJG8-F1
#
_cell.length_a   1.000
_cell.length_b   1.000
_cell.length_c   1.000
_cell.angle_alpha   90.00
_cell.angle_beta   90.00
_cell.angle_gamma   90.00
#
_symmetry.space_group_name_H-M   'P 1'
#
loop_
_entity.id
_entity.type
_entity.pdbx_description
1 polymer ?
#
loop_
_entity_poly.entity_id
_entity_poly.type
_entity_poly.pdbx_seq_one_letter_code
_entity_poly.pdbx_strand_id
1 'polypeptide(L)'
;MNQRIKNSWVVLLVMITGGIGGYFLLTRPKPIVFPKDVPAAEREANRRMAFAGAYNFRDLGGYATADGSTVKWGLLYRADNLAKLTDPDLAFLN
;
A
#
# COMPACT_ATOMS: atom_id res chain seq x y z
N MET A 1 -17.41 13.95 12.38
CA MET A 1 -17.68 14.06 10.92
C MET A 1 -17.00 12.87 10.25
N ASN A 2 -17.78 11.85 9.91
CA ASN A 2 -17.39 10.45 9.91
C ASN A 2 -17.39 9.89 8.48
N GLN A 3 -16.23 9.61 7.88
CA GLN A 3 -16.09 9.01 6.54
C GLN A 3 -16.45 7.51 6.49
N ARG A 4 -17.16 6.99 7.50
CA ARG A 4 -17.39 5.56 7.72
C ARG A 4 -18.62 4.96 7.01
N ILE A 5 -19.31 5.72 6.14
CA ILE A 5 -20.58 5.27 5.50
C ILE A 5 -20.71 5.75 4.05
N LYS A 6 -19.70 5.57 3.19
CA LYS A 6 -19.85 5.89 1.75
C LYS A 6 -19.72 4.71 0.79
N ASN A 7 -19.32 3.53 1.25
CA ASN A 7 -19.07 2.37 0.36
C ASN A 7 -20.07 1.22 0.53
N SER A 8 -21.24 1.47 1.14
CA SER A 8 -22.20 0.43 1.52
C SER A 8 -23.18 -0.03 0.42
N TRP A 9 -23.02 0.42 -0.82
CA TRP A 9 -23.90 0.05 -1.95
C TRP A 9 -23.21 -0.71 -3.09
N VAL A 10 -21.87 -0.80 -3.10
CA VAL A 10 -21.13 -1.47 -4.19
C VAL A 10 -21.07 -3.00 -4.01
N VAL A 11 -21.40 -3.52 -2.82
CA VAL A 11 -21.24 -4.95 -2.49
C VAL A 11 -22.52 -5.77 -2.78
N LEU A 12 -23.67 -5.14 -3.02
CA LEU A 12 -24.97 -5.83 -3.12
C LEU A 12 -25.53 -5.89 -4.55
N LEU A 13 -24.73 -6.20 -5.57
CA LEU A 13 -25.28 -6.39 -6.94
C LEU A 13 -24.54 -7.41 -7.83
N VAL A 14 -23.93 -8.46 -7.27
CA VAL A 14 -23.35 -9.54 -8.11
C VAL A 14 -23.70 -10.93 -7.58
N MET A 15 -25.00 -11.18 -7.36
CA MET A 15 -25.49 -12.50 -6.94
C MET A 15 -26.75 -12.92 -7.72
N ILE A 16 -26.88 -12.59 -9.00
CA ILE A 16 -27.91 -13.21 -9.86
C ILE A 16 -27.36 -13.42 -11.26
N THR A 17 -26.84 -14.62 -11.52
CA THR A 17 -26.97 -15.47 -12.72
C THR A 17 -25.74 -16.39 -12.85
N GLY A 18 -25.99 -17.69 -12.96
CA GLY A 18 -24.96 -18.73 -12.91
C GLY A 18 -24.02 -18.73 -14.11
N GLY A 19 -22.78 -19.15 -13.89
CA GLY A 19 -21.79 -19.44 -14.93
C GLY A 19 -20.42 -18.86 -14.63
N ILE A 20 -19.50 -19.68 -14.12
CA ILE A 20 -18.02 -19.50 -14.19
C ILE A 20 -17.50 -18.11 -13.76
N GLY A 21 -18.04 -17.51 -12.70
CA GLY A 21 -17.62 -16.19 -12.18
C GLY A 21 -16.96 -16.20 -10.80
N GLY A 22 -16.62 -17.37 -10.26
CA GLY A 22 -16.32 -17.55 -8.82
C GLY A 22 -14.89 -17.25 -8.35
N TYR A 23 -13.93 -16.99 -9.25
CA TYR A 23 -12.51 -16.86 -8.86
C TYR A 23 -11.96 -15.43 -8.89
N PHE A 24 -12.75 -14.42 -9.25
CA PHE A 24 -12.26 -13.03 -9.40
C PHE A 24 -12.10 -12.26 -8.06
N LEU A 25 -12.39 -12.90 -6.92
CA LEU A 25 -12.43 -12.25 -5.60
C LEU A 25 -11.22 -12.57 -4.69
N LEU A 26 -10.28 -13.44 -5.09
CA LEU A 26 -9.26 -13.93 -4.17
C LEU A 26 -7.99 -13.08 -4.08
N THR A 27 -7.75 -12.12 -4.98
CA THR A 27 -6.57 -11.25 -4.89
C THR A 27 -6.90 -9.83 -5.34
N ARG A 28 -7.58 -9.05 -4.51
CA ARG A 28 -7.54 -7.59 -4.68
C ARG A 28 -6.10 -7.15 -4.43
N PRO A 29 -5.42 -6.48 -5.38
CA PRO A 29 -4.08 -5.97 -5.11
C PRO A 29 -4.18 -5.02 -3.92
N LYS A 30 -3.35 -5.25 -2.89
CA LYS A 30 -3.27 -4.38 -1.72
C LYS A 30 -2.89 -2.98 -2.23
N PRO A 31 -3.70 -1.93 -1.96
CA PRO A 31 -3.36 -0.59 -2.41
C PRO A 31 -2.03 -0.16 -1.80
N ILE A 32 -1.24 0.57 -2.58
CA ILE A 32 -0.01 1.19 -2.10
C ILE A 32 -0.40 2.30 -1.12
N VAL A 33 0.17 2.28 0.07
CA VAL A 33 -0.03 3.29 1.11
C VAL A 33 1.32 3.68 1.69
N PHE A 34 1.49 4.95 2.03
CA PHE A 34 2.68 5.38 2.76
C PHE A 34 2.57 4.97 4.24
N PRO A 35 3.60 4.32 4.82
CA PRO A 35 3.58 3.94 6.24
C PRO A 35 3.36 5.11 7.21
N LYS A 36 3.80 6.32 6.86
CA LYS A 36 3.54 7.51 7.69
C LYS A 36 2.05 7.83 7.87
N ASP A 37 1.20 7.44 6.90
CA ASP A 37 -0.22 7.80 6.84
C ASP A 37 -1.14 6.74 7.46
N VAL A 38 -0.59 5.59 7.89
CA VAL A 38 -1.31 4.54 8.61
C VAL A 38 -1.04 4.59 10.12
N PRO A 39 -1.90 3.99 10.97
CA PRO A 39 -1.67 3.89 12.40
C PRO A 39 -0.30 3.27 12.74
N ALA A 40 0.32 3.73 13.83
CA ALA A 40 1.67 3.31 14.23
C ALA A 40 1.84 1.79 14.30
N ALA A 41 0.82 1.08 14.80
CA ALA A 41 0.81 -0.38 14.91
C ALA A 41 0.83 -1.11 13.55
N GLU A 42 0.41 -0.46 12.47
CA GLU A 42 0.31 -1.04 11.13
C GLU A 42 1.48 -0.67 10.21
N ARG A 43 2.36 0.25 10.64
CA ARG A 43 3.44 0.77 9.78
C ARG A 43 4.41 -0.31 9.32
N GLU A 44 4.79 -1.20 10.23
CA GLU A 44 5.70 -2.30 9.92
C GLU A 44 5.11 -3.25 8.86
N ALA A 45 3.81 -3.58 8.99
CA ALA A 45 3.09 -4.42 8.02
C ALA A 45 2.91 -3.76 6.64
N ASN A 46 3.09 -2.44 6.56
CA ASN A 46 3.02 -1.65 5.32
C ASN A 46 4.39 -1.13 4.86
N ARG A 47 5.48 -1.51 5.55
CA ARG A 47 6.84 -1.03 5.26
C ARG A 47 7.24 -1.27 3.80
N ARG A 48 6.91 -2.44 3.26
CA ARG A 48 7.13 -2.79 1.85
C ARG A 48 5.94 -2.32 1.02
N MET A 49 6.21 -1.42 0.08
CA MET A 49 5.22 -0.87 -0.83
C MET A 49 5.29 -1.62 -2.16
N ALA A 50 4.15 -2.15 -2.60
CA ALA A 50 4.03 -2.98 -3.78
C ALA A 50 3.87 -2.14 -5.05
N PHE A 51 4.89 -1.34 -5.38
CA PHE A 51 4.97 -0.66 -6.68
C PHE A 51 5.10 -1.69 -7.81
N ALA A 52 4.48 -1.41 -8.96
CA ALA A 52 4.49 -2.34 -10.08
C ALA A 52 5.89 -2.44 -10.72
N GLY A 53 6.57 -1.30 -10.83
CA GLY A 53 7.85 -1.15 -11.50
C GLY A 53 9.09 -1.20 -10.61
N ALA A 54 8.94 -1.16 -9.29
CA ALA A 54 10.06 -1.16 -8.35
C ALA A 54 10.13 -2.44 -7.52
N TYR A 55 11.34 -2.97 -7.36
CA TYR A 55 11.56 -4.16 -6.55
C TYR A 55 12.02 -3.78 -5.14
N ASN A 56 11.44 -4.43 -4.13
CA ASN A 56 11.83 -4.29 -2.72
C ASN A 56 11.76 -2.84 -2.19
N PHE A 57 10.84 -2.05 -2.76
CA PHE A 57 10.62 -0.67 -2.35
C PHE A 57 10.05 -0.61 -0.94
N ARG A 58 10.72 0.10 -0.03
CA ARG A 58 10.37 0.13 1.38
C ARG A 58 10.75 1.43 2.07
N ASP A 59 9.96 1.81 3.06
CA ASP A 59 10.27 2.88 4.01
C ASP A 59 11.29 2.36 5.05
N LEU A 60 12.28 3.17 5.39
CA LEU A 60 13.28 2.86 6.43
C LEU A 60 12.94 3.48 7.80
N GLY A 61 11.78 4.12 7.92
CA GLY A 61 11.27 4.65 9.18
C GLY A 61 11.20 3.61 10.30
N GLY A 62 11.37 4.05 11.53
CA GLY A 62 11.34 3.19 12.72
C GLY A 62 12.59 2.36 12.97
N TYR A 63 13.57 2.33 12.06
CA TYR A 63 14.87 1.73 12.39
C TYR A 63 15.61 2.59 13.42
N ALA A 64 16.22 1.92 14.40
CA ALA A 64 17.05 2.55 15.40
C ALA A 64 18.35 3.08 14.77
N THR A 65 18.76 4.25 15.21
CA THR A 65 20.05 4.84 14.85
C THR A 65 21.07 4.60 15.98
N ALA A 66 22.36 4.77 15.68
CA ALA A 66 23.44 4.48 16.62
C ALA A 66 23.42 5.37 17.88
N ASP A 67 22.82 6.55 17.79
CA ASP A 67 22.62 7.53 18.86
C ASP A 67 21.35 7.26 19.70
N GLY A 68 20.62 6.17 19.43
CA GLY A 68 19.39 5.82 20.17
C GLY A 68 18.12 6.49 19.66
N SER A 69 18.21 7.29 18.60
CA SER A 69 17.06 7.86 17.90
C SER A 69 16.40 6.83 16.95
N THR A 70 15.37 7.25 16.23
CA THR A 70 14.76 6.43 15.17
C THR A 70 14.66 7.22 13.86
N VAL A 71 14.80 6.52 12.73
CA VAL A 71 14.55 7.10 11.42
C VAL A 71 13.07 7.52 11.34
N LYS A 72 12.81 8.77 10.96
CA LYS A 72 11.45 9.26 10.80
C LYS A 72 10.77 8.58 9.61
N TRP A 73 9.55 8.08 9.82
CA TRP A 73 8.72 7.49 8.77
C TRP A 73 8.45 8.48 7.63
N GLY A 74 8.49 7.95 6.41
CA GLY A 74 8.19 8.68 5.19
C GLY A 74 9.26 9.67 4.73
N LEU A 75 10.48 9.59 5.26
CA LEU A 75 11.60 10.44 4.84
C LEU A 75 12.68 9.72 4.05
N LEU A 76 12.90 8.44 4.32
CA LEU A 76 13.96 7.67 3.68
C LEU A 76 13.42 6.35 3.18
N TYR A 77 13.61 6.12 1.89
CA TYR A 77 13.17 4.93 1.20
C TYR A 77 14.35 4.20 0.57
N ARG A 78 14.21 2.89 0.40
CA ARG A 78 15.16 2.05 -0.34
C ARG A 78 14.38 1.19 -1.34
N ALA A 79 14.95 1.00 -2.52
CA ALA A 79 14.55 0.00 -3.49
C ALA A 79 15.78 -0.66 -4.10
N ASP A 80 15.62 -1.84 -4.68
CA ASP A 80 16.71 -2.52 -5.39
C ASP A 80 16.87 -1.97 -6.82
N ASN A 81 15.78 -1.53 -7.46
CA ASN A 81 15.80 -0.86 -8.76
C ASN A 81 14.58 0.08 -8.91
N LEU A 82 14.79 1.24 -9.55
CA LEU A 82 13.77 2.25 -9.85
C LEU A 82 13.62 2.55 -11.36
N ALA A 83 14.47 1.98 -12.22
CA ALA A 83 14.51 2.28 -13.65
C ALA A 83 13.26 1.81 -14.43
N LYS A 84 12.39 1.02 -13.81
CA LYS A 84 11.17 0.47 -14.41
C LYS A 84 9.88 0.97 -13.75
N LEU A 85 9.94 2.03 -12.94
CA LEU A 85 8.74 2.67 -12.40
C LEU A 85 7.76 2.98 -13.53
N THR A 86 6.51 2.55 -13.34
CA THR A 86 5.44 2.80 -14.30
C THR A 86 4.87 4.21 -14.13
N ASP A 87 4.14 4.72 -15.11
CA ASP A 87 3.50 6.05 -14.99
C ASP A 87 2.59 6.15 -13.76
N PRO A 88 1.78 5.14 -13.39
CA PRO A 88 1.03 5.14 -12.13
C PRO A 88 1.92 5.18 -10.89
N ASP A 89 3.06 4.47 -10.90
CA ASP A 89 4.00 4.49 -9.78
C ASP A 89 4.62 5.89 -9.61
N LEU A 90 4.99 6.54 -10.71
CA LEU A 90 5.51 7.91 -10.72
C LEU A 90 4.45 8.92 -10.26
N ALA A 91 3.21 8.77 -10.72
CA ALA A 91 2.10 9.61 -10.30
C ALA A 91 1.79 9.49 -8.81
N PHE A 92 2.04 8.33 -8.19
CA PHE A 92 1.90 8.15 -6.75
C PHE A 92 3.02 8.82 -5.93
N LEU A 93 4.22 8.99 -6.52
CA LEU A 93 5.38 9.58 -5.83
C LEU A 93 5.44 11.11 -5.92
N ASN A 94 4.74 11.73 -6.87
CA ASN A 94 4.65 13.19 -7.05
C ASN A 94 3.61 13.82 -6.12
#